data_AF-A0A351TJQ5-F1
#
_entry.id   AF-A0A351TJQ5-F1
#
_cell.length_a   1.000
_cell.length_b   1.000
_cell.length_c   1.000
_cell.angle_alpha   90.00
_cell.angle_beta   90.00
_cell.angle_gamma   90.00
#
_symmetry.space_group_name_H-M   'P 1'
#
loop_
_entity.id
_entity.type
_entity.pdbx_description
1 polymer ?
#
loop_
_entity_poly.entity_id
_entity_poly.type
_entity_poly.pdbx_seq_one_letter_code
_entity_poly.pdbx_strand_id
1 'polypeptide(L)'
;MKAFYKFEETTNMENLQMKVSSYGAVLKYGEQVLVTDIGWKGFAAAVYEFIETPEETGLADIECRLNLVEAAEDAFEDGGHAIAWCMEKAK
;
A
#
# COMPACT_ATOMS: atom_id res chain seq x y z
N MET A 1 -4.82 11.49 -14.29
CA MET A 1 -4.19 12.70 -13.71
C MET A 1 -3.16 12.22 -12.70
N LYS A 2 -1.88 12.58 -12.78
CA LYS A 2 -0.84 11.94 -11.95
C LYS A 2 -1.10 12.03 -10.43
N ALA A 3 -0.80 10.95 -9.70
CA ALA A 3 -1.07 10.79 -8.26
C ALA A 3 -0.23 11.69 -7.34
N PHE A 4 0.95 12.15 -7.77
CA PHE A 4 1.89 12.96 -6.96
C PHE A 4 1.99 12.51 -5.49
N TYR A 5 2.18 11.20 -5.30
CA TYR A 5 2.33 10.57 -4.00
C TYR A 5 3.59 9.70 -4.03
N LYS A 6 4.41 9.75 -2.98
CA LYS A 6 5.64 8.97 -2.91
C LYS A 6 5.47 7.82 -1.94
N PHE A 7 5.41 6.62 -2.50
CA PHE A 7 5.48 5.37 -1.75
C PHE A 7 6.94 5.00 -1.48
N GLU A 8 7.21 4.44 -0.30
CA GLU A 8 8.55 3.93 0.02
C GLU A 8 8.81 2.62 -0.73
N GLU A 9 10.03 2.41 -1.21
CA GLU A 9 10.41 1.17 -1.89
C GLU A 9 10.42 -0.03 -0.92
N THR A 10 10.86 0.18 0.32
CA THR A 10 10.87 -0.86 1.38
C THR A 10 10.33 -0.27 2.69
N THR A 11 9.45 -1.02 3.37
CA THR A 11 8.78 -0.57 4.60
C THR A 11 8.17 -1.74 5.37
N ASN A 12 7.25 -1.51 6.31
CA ASN A 12 6.36 -2.52 6.90
C ASN A 12 4.93 -1.94 7.04
N MET A 13 3.95 -2.75 7.39
CA MET A 13 2.56 -2.27 7.48
C MET A 13 2.38 -1.22 8.58
N GLU A 14 3.09 -1.35 9.71
CA GLU A 14 3.00 -0.38 10.82
C GLU A 14 3.41 1.03 10.35
N ASN A 15 4.58 1.13 9.70
CA ASN A 15 5.08 2.39 9.17
C ASN A 15 4.18 2.98 8.09
N LEU A 16 3.59 2.13 7.24
CA LEU A 16 2.60 2.59 6.26
C LEU A 16 1.35 3.15 6.95
N GLN A 17 0.83 2.46 7.98
CA GLN A 17 -0.35 2.90 8.72
C GLN A 17 -0.12 4.23 9.45
N MET A 18 1.09 4.49 9.93
CA MET A 18 1.46 5.77 10.53
C MET A 18 1.58 6.91 9.51
N LYS A 19 1.84 6.61 8.24
CA LYS A 19 2.04 7.61 7.17
C LYS A 19 0.76 7.99 6.44
N VAL A 20 -0.15 7.04 6.24
CA VAL A 20 -1.41 7.33 5.56
C VAL A 20 -2.27 8.28 6.39
N SER A 21 -3.01 9.17 5.72
CA SER A 21 -3.96 10.05 6.38
C SER A 21 -5.20 9.29 6.86
N SER A 22 -6.11 9.98 7.55
CA SER A 22 -7.43 9.43 7.91
C SER A 22 -8.31 9.04 6.72
N TYR A 23 -7.93 9.43 5.48
CA TYR A 23 -8.60 9.03 4.25
C TYR A 23 -7.96 7.79 3.61
N GLY A 24 -6.75 7.43 4.02
CA GLY A 24 -6.02 6.29 3.47
C GLY A 24 -6.37 4.96 4.13
N ALA A 25 -5.79 3.90 3.59
CA ALA A 25 -5.90 2.54 4.13
C ALA A 25 -4.64 1.73 3.81
N VAL A 26 -4.33 0.78 4.70
CA VAL A 26 -3.29 -0.24 4.53
C VAL A 26 -3.93 -1.59 4.83
N LEU A 27 -4.14 -2.40 3.81
CA LEU A 27 -4.96 -3.61 3.89
C LEU A 27 -4.13 -4.84 3.49
N LYS A 28 -3.99 -5.81 4.39
CA LYS A 28 -3.45 -7.13 4.02
C LYS A 28 -4.43 -7.84 3.09
N TYR A 29 -3.94 -8.33 1.96
CA TYR A 29 -4.69 -9.08 0.95
C TYR A 29 -3.86 -10.27 0.48
N GLY A 30 -4.08 -11.44 1.10
CA GLY A 30 -3.24 -12.62 0.85
C GLY A 30 -1.79 -12.38 1.26
N GLU A 31 -0.87 -12.58 0.30
CA GLU A 31 0.58 -12.34 0.44
C GLU A 31 0.99 -10.90 0.08
N GLN A 32 0.02 -10.02 -0.18
CA GLN A 32 0.25 -8.64 -0.58
C GLN A 32 -0.41 -7.66 0.39
N VAL A 33 -0.02 -6.39 0.28
CA VAL A 33 -0.58 -5.28 1.03
C VAL A 33 -1.02 -4.20 0.05
N LEU A 34 -2.29 -3.83 0.12
CA LEU A 34 -2.90 -2.79 -0.71
C LEU A 34 -2.92 -1.49 0.09
N VAL A 35 -2.40 -0.42 -0.51
CA VAL A 35 -2.28 0.88 0.13
C VAL A 35 -2.98 1.94 -0.70
N THR A 36 -3.75 2.80 -0.06
CA THR A 36 -4.24 4.04 -0.65
C THR A 36 -4.10 5.20 0.32
N ASP A 37 -3.95 6.40 -0.21
CA ASP A 37 -4.04 7.63 0.58
C ASP A 37 -4.40 8.82 -0.33
N ILE A 38 -4.92 9.90 0.27
CA ILE A 38 -5.28 11.10 -0.47
C ILE A 38 -4.05 12.00 -0.71
N GLY A 39 -3.77 12.26 -1.98
CA GLY A 39 -2.81 13.26 -2.43
C GLY A 39 -3.48 14.55 -2.90
N TRP A 40 -2.69 15.52 -3.35
CA TRP A 40 -3.20 16.81 -3.85
C TRP A 40 -4.21 16.62 -5.01
N LYS A 41 -3.98 15.63 -5.87
CA LYS A 41 -4.79 15.41 -7.08
C LYS A 41 -5.76 14.24 -6.96
N GLY A 42 -6.07 13.77 -5.76
CA GLY A 42 -6.92 12.60 -5.53
C GLY A 42 -6.16 11.45 -4.91
N PHE A 43 -6.73 10.26 -4.94
CA PHE A 43 -6.21 9.10 -4.21
C PHE A 43 -5.08 8.43 -4.98
N ALA A 44 -3.99 8.15 -4.29
CA ALA A 44 -2.92 7.31 -4.79
C ALA A 44 -3.17 5.85 -4.40
N ALA A 45 -2.56 4.93 -5.13
CA ALA A 45 -2.69 3.50 -4.90
C ALA A 45 -1.33 2.81 -5.08
N ALA A 46 -1.04 1.85 -4.22
CA ALA A 46 0.15 1.00 -4.31
C ALA A 46 -0.11 -0.42 -3.83
N VAL A 47 0.60 -1.36 -4.44
CA VAL A 47 0.63 -2.76 -4.04
C VAL A 47 2.04 -3.10 -3.57
N TYR A 48 2.11 -3.72 -2.40
CA TYR A 48 3.32 -4.21 -1.77
C TYR A 48 3.27 -5.73 -1.63
N GLU A 49 4.43 -6.37 -1.57
CA GLU A 49 4.57 -7.80 -1.25
C GLU A 49 5.41 -7.98 0.02
N PHE A 50 5.14 -9.03 0.78
CA PHE A 50 6.00 -9.44 1.89
C PHE A 50 7.32 -10.01 1.35
N ILE A 51 8.43 -9.54 1.92
CA ILE A 51 9.78 -10.09 1.66
C ILE A 51 10.37 -10.79 2.89
N GLU A 52 9.58 -10.87 3.97
CA GLU A 52 9.85 -11.58 5.21
C GLU A 52 8.56 -12.21 5.70
N THR A 53 8.70 -13.30 6.44
CA THR A 53 7.58 -13.99 7.10
C THR A 53 7.65 -13.87 8.62
N PRO A 54 6.51 -14.00 9.32
CA PRO A 54 6.49 -14.16 10.78
C PRO A 54 7.38 -15.30 11.29
N GLU A 55 7.46 -16.40 10.55
CA GLU A 55 8.27 -17.57 10.91
C GLU A 55 9.77 -17.28 10.87
N GLU A 56 10.23 -16.50 9.89
CA GLU A 56 11.64 -16.10 9.75
C GLU A 56 12.05 -15.05 10.78
N THR A 57 11.15 -14.11 11.08
CA THR A 57 11.45 -12.94 11.91
C THR A 57 11.10 -13.14 13.39
N GLY A 58 10.14 -14.01 13.70
CA GLY A 58 9.53 -14.13 15.02
C GLY A 58 8.59 -12.96 15.36
N LEU A 59 8.23 -12.11 14.40
CA LEU A 59 7.39 -10.94 14.58
C LEU A 59 6.00 -11.15 13.95
N ALA A 60 5.03 -10.30 14.27
CA ALA A 60 3.75 -10.30 13.58
C ALA A 60 3.90 -9.72 12.16
N ASP A 61 2.97 -10.06 11.25
CA ASP A 61 2.96 -9.56 9.86
C ASP A 61 3.13 -8.05 9.76
N ILE A 62 2.58 -7.30 10.72
CA ILE A 62 2.60 -5.83 10.71
C ILE A 62 4.03 -5.26 10.72
N GLU A 63 4.98 -6.02 11.26
CA GLU A 63 6.40 -5.67 11.37
C GLU A 63 7.27 -6.27 10.25
N CYS A 64 6.76 -7.27 9.52
CA CYS A 64 7.50 -7.92 8.44
C CYS A 64 7.77 -6.94 7.31
N ARG A 65 8.98 -7.00 6.73
CA ARG A 65 9.34 -6.09 5.64
C ARG A 65 8.50 -6.35 4.39
N LEU A 66 8.17 -5.24 3.74
CA LEU A 66 7.45 -5.15 2.49
C LEU A 66 8.34 -4.51 1.42
N ASN A 67 8.19 -4.92 0.18
CA ASN A 67 8.69 -4.20 -1.00
C ASN A 67 7.56 -3.69 -1.87
N LEU A 68 7.74 -2.49 -2.43
CA LEU A 68 6.82 -1.89 -3.39
C LEU A 68 6.87 -2.69 -4.70
N VAL A 69 5.72 -3.22 -5.12
CA VAL A 69 5.57 -3.95 -6.38
C VAL A 69 5.18 -3.00 -7.49
N GLU A 70 4.09 -2.24 -7.27
CA GLU A 70 3.57 -1.30 -8.26
C GLU A 70 2.89 -0.14 -7.55
N ALA A 71 3.05 1.06 -8.08
CA ALA A 71 2.29 2.25 -7.68
C ALA A 71 1.57 2.81 -8.91
N ALA A 72 0.32 3.20 -8.74
CA ALA A 72 -0.44 3.82 -9.82
C ALA A 72 0.17 5.17 -10.21
N GLU A 73 0.41 5.38 -11.51
CA GLU A 73 0.88 6.68 -12.00
C GLU A 73 -0.20 7.76 -11.86
N ASP A 74 -1.45 7.37 -12.07
CA ASP A 74 -2.63 8.23 -12.01
C ASP A 74 -3.35 8.15 -10.66
N ALA A 75 -3.96 9.28 -10.29
CA ALA A 75 -4.83 9.43 -9.14
C ALA A 75 -6.25 8.93 -9.43
N PHE A 76 -6.93 8.49 -8.39
CA PHE A 76 -8.32 8.07 -8.40
C PHE A 76 -9.23 9.09 -7.71
N GLU A 77 -10.53 9.03 -8.02
CA GLU A 77 -11.52 9.94 -7.44
C GLU A 77 -11.76 9.70 -5.95
N ASP A 78 -11.68 8.45 -5.51
CA ASP A 78 -11.82 8.05 -4.11
C ASP A 78 -10.93 6.84 -3.77
N GLY A 79 -10.80 6.57 -2.47
CA GLY A 79 -10.00 5.44 -1.96
C GLY A 79 -10.58 4.07 -2.34
N GLY A 80 -11.87 3.98 -2.63
CA GLY A 80 -12.51 2.74 -3.10
C GLY A 80 -12.04 2.35 -4.49
N HIS A 81 -12.01 3.30 -5.42
CA HIS A 81 -11.47 3.12 -6.77
C HIS A 81 -9.96 2.84 -6.77
N ALA A 82 -9.22 3.49 -5.87
CA ALA A 82 -7.80 3.21 -5.67
C ALA A 82 -7.56 1.76 -5.21
N ILE A 83 -8.35 1.28 -4.24
CA ILE A 83 -8.26 -0.12 -3.77
C ILE A 83 -8.77 -1.10 -4.83
N ALA A 84 -9.80 -0.77 -5.60
CA ALA A 84 -10.25 -1.59 -6.72
C ALA A 84 -9.13 -1.79 -7.76
N TRP A 85 -8.41 -0.73 -8.11
CA TRP A 85 -7.21 -0.84 -8.94
C TRP A 85 -6.14 -1.75 -8.29
N CYS A 86 -5.87 -1.61 -6.99
CA CYS A 86 -4.95 -2.51 -6.30
C CYS A 86 -5.38 -3.98 -6.39
N MET A 87 -6.67 -4.28 -6.28
CA MET A 87 -7.20 -5.65 -6.41
C MET A 87 -7.06 -6.21 -7.83
N GLU A 88 -7.16 -5.38 -8.87
CA GLU A 88 -6.89 -5.80 -10.26
C GLU A 88 -5.40 -6.11 -10.51
N LYS A 89 -4.51 -5.49 -9.73
CA LYS A 89 -3.05 -5.68 -9.80
C LYS A 89 -2.53 -6.78 -8.88
N ALA A 90 -3.27 -7.06 -7.80
CA ALA A 90 -2.94 -8.13 -6.89
C ALA A 90 -3.00 -9.48 -7.60
N LYS A 91 -2.07 -10.37 -7.26
CA LYS A 91 -1.96 -11.71 -7.85
C LYS A 91 -2.81 -12.74 -7.13
#